data_AF-A0A7X9M422-F1
#
_entry.id   AF-A0A7X9M422-F1
#
_cell.length_a   1.000
_cell.length_b   1.000
_cell.length_c   1.000
_cell.angle_alpha   90.00
_cell.angle_beta   90.00
_cell.angle_gamma   90.00
#
_symmetry.space_group_name_H-M   'P 1'
#
loop_
_entity.id
_entity.type
_entity.pdbx_description
1 polymer ?
#
loop_
_entity_poly.entity_id
_entity_poly.type
_entity_poly.pdbx_seq_one_letter_code
_entity_poly.pdbx_strand_id
1 'polypeptide(L)'
;MQVAVGLEDRFLDDDGGHLIGTQFCGSGDIDNLLAQNKNINRSGGEWYKMETEWANALKEITPKIVTVKIKPVFVGTSLRPNSYKVIYEIEGKGIFKKTIENRAGG
;
A
#
# COMPACT_ATOMS: atom_id res chain seq x y z
N MET A 1 -7.93 -14.61 7.52
CA MET A 1 -7.71 -13.96 8.83
C MET A 1 -6.54 -12.98 8.65
N GLN A 2 -6.79 -11.66 8.55
CA GLN A 2 -5.75 -10.61 8.37
C GLN A 2 -4.77 -10.48 9.55
N VAL A 3 -4.91 -11.33 10.55
CA VAL A 3 -4.25 -11.25 11.85
C VAL A 3 -2.88 -11.95 11.85
N ALA A 4 -2.58 -12.81 10.87
CA ALA A 4 -1.36 -13.63 10.85
C ALA A 4 -0.15 -13.02 10.12
N VAL A 5 -0.29 -11.88 9.45
CA VAL A 5 0.77 -11.34 8.58
C VAL A 5 1.79 -10.55 9.40
N GLY A 6 3.08 -10.77 9.13
CA GLY A 6 4.21 -10.23 9.92
C GLY A 6 4.58 -11.05 11.15
N LEU A 7 3.75 -12.04 11.55
CA LEU A 7 3.99 -12.96 12.67
C LEU A 7 4.52 -12.24 13.93
N GLU A 8 5.67 -12.65 14.44
CA GLU A 8 6.30 -12.12 15.65
C GLU A 8 6.87 -10.70 15.46
N ASP A 9 7.10 -10.27 14.21
CA ASP A 9 7.64 -8.94 13.88
C ASP A 9 6.56 -7.86 13.77
N ARG A 10 5.28 -8.25 13.80
CA ARG A 10 4.15 -7.31 13.71
C ARG A 10 4.06 -6.44 14.95
N PHE A 11 3.78 -5.15 14.76
CA PHE A 11 3.48 -4.24 15.87
C PHE A 11 1.98 -4.21 16.19
N LEU A 12 1.64 -3.87 17.44
CA LEU A 12 0.24 -3.82 17.91
C LEU A 12 -0.62 -2.84 17.09
N ASP A 13 0.01 -1.82 16.51
CA ASP A 13 -0.64 -0.82 15.69
C ASP A 13 -0.56 -1.11 14.18
N ASP A 14 -0.16 -2.32 13.77
CA ASP A 14 -0.27 -2.76 12.39
C ASP A 14 -1.64 -3.36 12.09
N ASP A 15 -2.14 -3.10 10.88
CA ASP A 15 -3.21 -3.82 10.21
C ASP A 15 -2.62 -4.91 9.28
N GLY A 16 -3.46 -5.83 8.81
CA GLY A 16 -3.15 -6.60 7.60
C GLY A 16 -3.44 -5.73 6.38
N GLY A 17 -2.48 -4.92 5.96
CA GLY A 17 -2.63 -3.97 4.87
C GLY A 17 -2.49 -4.65 3.52
N HIS A 18 -3.41 -4.36 2.60
CA HIS A 18 -3.31 -4.86 1.23
C HIS A 18 -2.27 -4.04 0.45
N LEU A 19 -1.44 -4.70 -0.38
CA LEU A 19 -0.58 -3.97 -1.31
C LEU A 19 -1.38 -3.32 -2.44
N ILE A 20 -2.44 -3.99 -2.89
CA ILE A 20 -3.43 -3.44 -3.82
C ILE A 20 -4.80 -3.61 -3.18
N GLY A 21 -5.49 -2.51 -2.89
CA GLY A 21 -6.84 -2.54 -2.33
C GLY A 21 -7.82 -3.35 -3.18
N THR A 22 -8.78 -3.99 -2.52
CA THR A 22 -9.85 -4.80 -3.15
C THR A 22 -10.66 -4.03 -4.19
N GLN A 23 -10.75 -2.70 -4.05
CA GLN A 23 -11.37 -1.79 -5.02
C GLN A 23 -10.71 -1.81 -6.40
N PHE A 24 -9.48 -2.33 -6.52
CA PHE A 24 -8.74 -2.53 -7.76
C PHE A 24 -8.66 -4.01 -8.17
N CYS A 25 -9.56 -4.85 -7.64
CA CYS A 25 -9.52 -6.31 -7.80
C CYS A 25 -8.23 -6.96 -7.25
N GLY A 26 -7.57 -6.32 -6.27
CA GLY A 26 -6.45 -6.92 -5.54
C GLY A 26 -6.89 -8.17 -4.78
N SER A 27 -6.03 -9.19 -4.77
CA SER A 27 -6.27 -10.45 -4.05
C SER A 27 -6.51 -10.20 -2.56
N GLY A 28 -7.47 -10.92 -1.96
CA GLY A 28 -7.65 -10.93 -0.50
C GLY A 28 -6.71 -11.89 0.23
N ASP A 29 -5.87 -12.61 -0.53
CA ASP A 29 -5.01 -13.66 -0.01
C ASP A 29 -3.68 -13.12 0.53
N ILE A 30 -2.92 -14.01 1.18
CA ILE A 30 -1.70 -13.66 1.90
C ILE A 30 -0.58 -13.09 1.00
N ASP A 31 -0.63 -13.37 -0.30
CA ASP A 31 0.30 -12.83 -1.30
C ASP A 31 0.16 -11.31 -1.49
N ASN A 32 -1.00 -10.75 -1.17
CA ASN A 32 -1.30 -9.32 -1.27
C ASN A 32 -1.44 -8.64 0.11
N LEU A 33 -1.03 -9.30 1.20
CA LEU A 33 -1.14 -8.75 2.55
C LEU A 33 0.23 -8.61 3.22
N LEU A 34 0.46 -7.49 3.90
CA LEU A 34 1.64 -7.24 4.73
C LEU A 34 1.25 -6.59 6.07
N ALA A 35 2.07 -6.79 7.11
CA ALA A 35 1.94 -6.03 8.35
C ALA A 35 2.24 -4.56 8.07
N GLN A 36 1.21 -3.73 8.15
CA GLN A 36 1.27 -2.33 7.75
C GLN A 36 0.74 -1.43 8.84
N ASN A 37 1.47 -0.37 9.19
CA ASN A 37 1.08 0.53 10.26
C ASN A 37 -0.29 1.16 9.95
N LYS A 38 -1.22 1.07 10.89
CA LYS A 38 -2.60 1.54 10.71
C LYS A 38 -2.70 3.02 10.35
N ASN A 39 -1.72 3.84 10.75
CA ASN A 39 -1.73 5.28 10.49
C ASN A 39 -1.37 5.62 9.04
N ILE A 40 -0.67 4.73 8.32
CA ILE A 40 -0.46 4.90 6.88
C ILE A 40 -1.56 4.22 6.07
N ASN A 41 -2.06 3.06 6.53
CA ASN A 41 -3.05 2.23 5.85
C ASN A 41 -4.47 2.81 5.87
N ARG A 42 -4.92 3.30 7.03
CA ARG A 42 -6.30 3.76 7.21
C ARG A 42 -6.52 5.17 6.64
N SER A 43 -7.79 5.58 6.62
CA SER A 43 -8.22 6.91 6.16
C SER A 43 -7.35 8.03 6.75
N GLY A 44 -6.90 8.93 5.87
CA GLY A 44 -5.99 10.04 6.23
C GLY A 44 -4.50 9.70 6.16
N GLY A 45 -4.13 8.42 6.13
CA GLY A 45 -2.77 7.95 5.95
C GLY A 45 -2.23 8.13 4.54
N GLU A 46 -0.91 8.06 4.38
CA GLU A 46 -0.25 8.22 3.08
C GLU A 46 -0.65 7.15 2.06
N TRP A 47 -0.78 5.90 2.49
CA TRP A 47 -1.20 4.79 1.63
C TRP A 47 -2.62 5.00 1.11
N TYR A 48 -3.53 5.30 2.03
CA TYR A 48 -4.93 5.60 1.71
C TYR A 48 -5.06 6.75 0.71
N LYS A 49 -4.32 7.84 0.90
CA LYS A 49 -4.34 9.00 0.00
C LYS A 49 -3.85 8.65 -1.40
N MET A 50 -2.79 7.85 -1.49
CA MET A 50 -2.24 7.37 -2.75
C MET A 50 -3.25 6.48 -3.49
N GLU A 51 -3.85 5.49 -2.82
CA GLU A 51 -4.90 4.65 -3.43
C GLU A 51 -6.14 5.47 -3.82
N THR A 52 -6.51 6.48 -3.03
CA THR A 52 -7.62 7.38 -3.37
C THR A 52 -7.33 8.16 -4.65
N GLU A 53 -6.09 8.61 -4.86
CA GLU A 53 -5.68 9.27 -6.11
C GLU A 53 -5.86 8.34 -7.32
N TRP A 54 -5.41 7.09 -7.20
CA TRP A 54 -5.57 6.09 -8.25
C TRP A 54 -7.04 5.79 -8.55
N ALA A 55 -7.86 5.62 -7.50
CA ALA A 55 -9.28 5.38 -7.65
C ALA A 55 -10.01 6.55 -8.32
N ASN A 56 -9.62 7.78 -8.01
CA ASN A 56 -10.19 8.96 -8.66
C ASN A 56 -9.83 9.03 -10.15
N ALA A 57 -8.59 8.71 -10.51
CA ALA A 57 -8.16 8.66 -11.92
C ALA A 57 -8.93 7.61 -12.74
N LEU A 58 -9.21 6.44 -12.14
CA LEU A 58 -9.99 5.37 -12.77
C LEU A 58 -11.49 5.71 -12.89
N LYS A 59 -12.01 6.62 -12.07
CA LYS A 59 -13.43 7.04 -12.04
C LYS A 59 -13.73 8.29 -12.88
N GLU A 60 -12.74 8.88 -13.54
CA GLU A 60 -12.97 10.02 -14.44
C GLU A 60 -13.94 9.64 -15.58
N ILE A 61 -14.61 10.64 -16.20
CA ILE A 61 -15.57 10.43 -17.30
C ILE A 61 -14.93 9.61 -18.43
N THR A 62 -13.66 9.90 -18.72
CA THR A 62 -12.79 9.02 -19.50
C THR A 62 -11.80 8.38 -18.52
N PRO A 63 -11.98 7.10 -18.14
CA PRO A 63 -11.10 6.43 -17.21
C PRO A 63 -9.64 6.47 -17.67
N LYS A 64 -8.74 6.87 -16.78
CA LYS A 64 -7.29 6.87 -17.04
C LYS A 64 -6.68 5.52 -16.72
N ILE A 65 -5.61 5.17 -17.43
CA ILE A 65 -4.79 4.02 -17.07
C ILE A 65 -3.89 4.37 -15.87
N VAL A 66 -3.85 3.49 -14.87
CA VAL A 66 -2.94 3.58 -13.73
C VAL A 66 -2.04 2.35 -13.70
N THR A 67 -0.73 2.54 -13.89
CA THR A 67 0.27 1.47 -13.82
C THR A 67 1.01 1.58 -12.49
N VAL A 68 1.14 0.48 -11.73
CA VAL A 68 1.72 0.51 -10.39
C VAL A 68 2.77 -0.58 -10.21
N LYS A 69 3.87 -0.24 -9.55
CA LYS A 69 4.90 -1.16 -9.07
C LYS A 69 5.20 -0.87 -7.61
N ILE A 70 4.93 -1.85 -6.75
CA ILE A 70 5.17 -1.76 -5.30
C ILE A 70 6.28 -2.73 -4.93
N LYS A 71 7.26 -2.25 -4.16
CA LYS A 71 8.32 -3.05 -3.58
C LYS A 71 8.40 -2.80 -2.08
N PRO A 72 7.92 -3.74 -1.24
CA PRO A 72 8.21 -3.74 0.18
C PRO A 72 9.72 -3.87 0.42
N VAL A 73 10.23 -3.18 1.44
CA VAL A 73 11.64 -3.17 1.83
C VAL A 73 11.75 -3.74 3.24
N PHE A 74 12.42 -4.89 3.35
CA PHE A 74 12.69 -5.56 4.63
C PHE A 74 14.11 -5.26 5.10
N VAL A 75 14.33 -5.24 6.40
CA VAL A 75 15.64 -5.03 7.02
C VAL A 75 15.96 -6.24 7.90
N GLY A 76 17.17 -6.78 7.74
CA GLY A 76 17.61 -7.97 8.46
C GLY A 76 16.75 -9.19 8.14
N THR A 77 16.30 -9.88 9.19
CA THR A 77 15.47 -11.09 9.10
C THR A 77 13.99 -10.83 9.35
N SER A 78 13.58 -9.56 9.46
CA SER A 78 12.20 -9.22 9.81
C SER A 78 11.22 -9.56 8.68
N LEU A 79 10.08 -10.13 9.04
CA LEU A 79 8.93 -10.39 8.18
C LEU A 79 7.97 -9.20 8.08
N ARG A 80 8.24 -8.12 8.83
CA ARG A 80 7.56 -6.83 8.71
C ARG A 80 8.38 -5.92 7.80
N PRO A 81 7.81 -5.36 6.72
CA PRO A 81 8.53 -4.40 5.90
C PRO A 81 8.82 -3.13 6.73
N ASN A 82 10.02 -2.57 6.58
CA ASN A 82 10.38 -1.29 7.15
C ASN A 82 9.75 -0.13 6.37
N SER A 83 9.68 -0.25 5.05
CA SER A 83 9.08 0.76 4.17
C SER A 83 8.61 0.16 2.84
N TYR A 84 7.92 0.98 2.05
CA TYR A 84 7.40 0.60 0.74
C TYR A 84 7.90 1.58 -0.31
N LYS A 85 8.56 1.06 -1.36
CA LYS A 85 8.91 1.83 -2.56
C LYS A 85 7.81 1.64 -3.59
N VAL A 86 7.10 2.71 -3.91
CA VAL A 86 5.97 2.69 -4.84
C VAL A 86 6.32 3.57 -6.03
N ILE A 87 6.23 3.00 -7.22
CA ILE A 87 6.31 3.73 -8.48
C ILE A 87 4.98 3.56 -9.17
N TYR A 88 4.32 4.66 -9.52
CA TYR A 88 3.07 4.59 -10.26
C TYR A 88 3.02 5.64 -11.36
N GLU A 89 2.31 5.34 -12.42
CA GLU A 89 2.06 6.24 -13.54
C GLU A 89 0.55 6.39 -13.69
N ILE A 90 0.09 7.63 -13.80
CA ILE A 90 -1.29 7.94 -14.17
C ILE A 90 -1.25 8.58 -15.55
N GLU A 91 -2.00 8.00 -16.48
CA GLU A 91 -2.11 8.51 -17.85
C GLU A 91 -2.42 10.01 -17.87
N GLY A 92 -1.59 10.76 -18.59
CA GLY A 92 -1.70 12.22 -18.70
C GLY A 92 -1.26 13.03 -17.46
N LYS A 93 -0.92 12.40 -16.33
CA LYS A 93 -0.32 13.09 -15.17
C LYS A 93 1.18 12.81 -15.00
N GLY A 94 1.66 11.66 -15.47
CA GLY A 94 3.06 11.25 -15.45
C GLY A 94 3.41 10.22 -14.36
N ILE A 95 4.72 10.08 -14.12
CA ILE A 95 5.29 9.05 -13.24
C ILE A 95 5.61 9.65 -11.86
N PHE A 96 5.15 8.97 -10.83
CA PHE A 96 5.34 9.31 -9.43
C PHE A 96 6.18 8.23 -8.73
N LYS A 97 7.06 8.67 -7.82
CA LYS A 97 7.89 7.79 -6.98
C LYS A 97 7.68 8.17 -5.52
N LYS A 98 7.26 7.22 -4.69
CA LYS A 98 7.05 7.39 -3.25
C LYS A 98 7.86 6.35 -2.48
N THR A 99 8.40 6.78 -1.34
CA THR A 99 8.84 5.87 -0.28
C THR A 99 7.98 6.19 0.94
N ILE A 100 7.27 5.19 1.44
CA ILE A 100 6.38 5.32 2.61
C ILE A 100 6.98 4.46 3.71
N GLU A 101 7.42 5.06 4.81
CA GLU A 101 7.91 4.32 5.98
C GLU A 101 6.75 3.64 6.68
N ASN A 102 6.98 2.40 7.13
CA ASN A 102 5.97 1.59 7.79
C ASN A 102 5.86 1.97 9.27
N ARG A 103 5.48 3.23 9.55
CA ARG A 103 5.34 3.81 10.89
C ARG A 103 4.37 4.99 10.86
N ALA A 104 3.98 5.50 12.03
CA ALA A 104 3.16 6.71 12.11
C ALA A 104 3.83 7.90 11.41
N GLY A 105 3.08 8.59 10.55
CA GLY A 105 3.56 9.76 9.79
C GLY A 105 4.13 9.44 8.40
N GLY A 106 4.40 8.16 8.10
CA GLY A 106 5.05 7.75 6.86
C GLY A 106 6.55 8.00 6.83
#